data_AF-A0AAW4PQV5-F1
#
_entry.id   AF-A0AAW4PQV5-F1
#
_cell.length_a   1.000
_cell.length_b   1.000
_cell.length_c   1.000
_cell.angle_alpha   90.00
_cell.angle_beta   90.00
_cell.angle_gamma   90.00
#
_symmetry.space_group_name_H-M   'P 1'
#
loop_
_entity.id
_entity.type
_entity.pdbx_description
1 polymer ?
#
loop_
_entity_poly.entity_id
_entity_poly.type
_entity_poly.pdbx_seq_one_letter_code
_entity_poly.pdbx_strand_id
1 'polypeptide(L)'
;METEMAIRSATMQVTVLLLVAAGLLLALGVAGVPASLPLVVVLLALGGGLYLTRPDEGEVGFVLGVDADSLLDSLWLAPVLAAAPLVLELGATPEEVQALGGLLGLAGMLNYFLRPVYLLAYGLVRSVGGGNKQVNGR
;
A
#
# COMPACT_ATOMS: atom_id res chain seq x y z
N MET A 1 8.39 -9.82 -19.64
CA MET A 1 7.41 -10.53 -18.79
C MET A 1 7.67 -10.26 -17.32
N GLU A 2 8.90 -10.42 -16.82
CA GLU A 2 9.23 -10.20 -15.40
C GLU A 2 8.85 -8.81 -14.86
N THR A 3 9.21 -7.73 -15.56
CA THR A 3 8.91 -6.35 -15.09
C THR A 3 7.41 -6.05 -15.06
N GLU A 4 6.63 -6.63 -15.97
CA GLU A 4 5.18 -6.46 -16.02
C GLU A 4 4.50 -7.20 -14.86
N MET A 5 5.02 -8.38 -14.51
CA MET A 5 4.60 -9.12 -13.32
C MET A 5 4.99 -8.39 -12.03
N ALA A 6 6.19 -7.80 -11.98
CA ALA A 6 6.64 -6.99 -10.83
C ALA A 6 5.77 -5.75 -10.62
N ILE A 7 5.48 -4.97 -11.68
CA ILE A 7 4.58 -3.80 -11.59
C ILE A 7 3.19 -4.24 -11.11
N ARG A 8 2.68 -5.36 -11.63
CA ARG A 8 1.41 -5.91 -11.18
C ARG A 8 1.43 -6.29 -9.70
N SER A 9 2.44 -7.02 -9.24
CA SER A 9 2.54 -7.42 -7.84
C SER A 9 2.64 -6.20 -6.92
N ALA A 10 3.58 -5.30 -7.19
CA ALA A 10 3.80 -4.09 -6.39
C ALA A 10 2.55 -3.19 -6.33
N THR A 11 1.87 -2.96 -7.45
CA THR A 11 0.64 -2.14 -7.47
C THR A 11 -0.49 -2.78 -6.67
N MET A 12 -0.61 -4.11 -6.70
CA MET A 12 -1.60 -4.83 -5.90
C MET A 12 -1.27 -4.74 -4.40
N GLN A 13 -0.01 -4.94 -4.01
CA GLN A 13 0.44 -4.78 -2.62
C GLN A 13 0.12 -3.37 -2.09
N VAL A 14 0.46 -2.32 -2.84
CA VAL A 14 0.16 -0.93 -2.45
C VAL A 14 -1.34 -0.73 -2.25
N THR A 15 -2.19 -1.25 -3.15
CA THR A 15 -3.64 -1.19 -2.96
C THR A 15 -4.06 -1.90 -1.68
N VAL A 16 -3.58 -3.12 -1.43
CA VAL A 16 -3.94 -3.88 -0.22
C VAL A 16 -3.51 -3.14 1.04
N LEU A 17 -2.28 -2.62 1.09
CA LEU A 17 -1.78 -1.87 2.24
C LEU A 17 -2.61 -0.61 2.50
N LEU A 18 -2.99 0.12 1.45
CA LEU A 18 -3.87 1.30 1.58
C LEU A 18 -5.26 0.90 2.08
N LEU A 19 -5.81 -0.22 1.64
CA LEU A 19 -7.11 -0.72 2.10
C LEU A 19 -7.05 -1.19 3.57
N VAL A 20 -5.96 -1.85 3.99
CA VAL A 20 -5.78 -2.24 5.40
C VAL A 20 -5.60 -1.00 6.27
N ALA A 21 -4.79 -0.04 5.85
CA ALA A 21 -4.62 1.24 6.55
C ALA A 21 -5.94 2.01 6.66
N ALA A 22 -6.72 2.06 5.57
CA ALA A 22 -8.06 2.61 5.56
C ALA A 22 -8.98 1.92 6.56
N GLY A 23 -8.99 0.58 6.58
CA GLY A 23 -9.78 -0.21 7.52
C GLY A 23 -9.42 0.08 8.98
N LEU A 24 -8.13 0.23 9.29
CA LEU A 24 -7.66 0.62 10.63
C LEU A 24 -8.20 1.99 11.05
N LEU A 25 -8.06 3.01 10.19
CA LEU A 25 -8.55 4.36 10.50
C LEU A 25 -10.08 4.42 10.59
N LEU A 26 -10.79 3.70 9.71
CA LEU A 26 -12.24 3.59 9.79
C LEU A 26 -12.68 2.93 11.10
N ALA A 27 -12.02 1.84 11.52
CA ALA A 27 -12.32 1.18 12.78
C ALA A 27 -12.07 2.08 14.00
N LEU A 28 -10.97 2.84 13.99
CA LEU A 28 -10.65 3.81 15.05
C LEU A 28 -11.67 4.96 15.10
N GLY A 29 -12.03 5.52 13.95
CA GLY A 29 -13.04 6.58 13.86
C GLY A 29 -14.42 6.11 14.33
N VAL A 30 -14.87 4.92 13.92
CA VAL A 30 -16.11 4.29 14.38
C VAL A 30 -16.07 3.98 15.88
N ALA A 31 -14.90 3.63 16.42
CA ALA A 31 -14.69 3.44 17.85
C ALA A 31 -14.62 4.76 18.66
N GLY A 32 -14.75 5.91 18.00
CA GLY A 32 -14.73 7.22 18.66
C GLY A 32 -13.33 7.66 19.09
N VAL A 33 -12.27 7.08 18.52
CA VAL A 33 -10.88 7.41 18.88
C VAL A 33 -10.41 8.63 18.06
N PRO A 34 -10.15 9.78 18.69
CA PRO A 34 -9.62 10.94 17.99
C PRO A 34 -8.14 10.76 17.64
N ALA A 35 -7.66 11.52 16.66
CA ALA A 35 -6.23 11.60 16.42
C ALA A 35 -5.52 12.21 17.63
N SER A 36 -4.35 11.68 17.93
CA SER A 36 -3.50 12.17 19.01
C SER A 36 -2.10 11.62 18.85
N LEU A 37 -1.11 12.32 19.43
CA LEU A 37 0.27 11.86 19.41
C LEU A 37 0.46 10.45 20.01
N PRO A 38 -0.17 10.09 21.14
CA PRO A 38 -0.11 8.72 21.66
C PRO A 38 -0.63 7.68 20.66
N LEU A 39 -1.74 7.95 19.96
CA LEU A 39 -2.27 7.03 18.96
C LEU A 39 -1.28 6.79 17.81
N VAL A 40 -0.64 7.86 17.32
CA VAL A 40 0.41 7.74 16.30
C VAL A 40 1.55 6.86 16.79
N VAL A 41 2.02 7.07 18.03
CA VAL A 41 3.07 6.23 18.62
C VAL A 41 2.63 4.76 18.73
N VAL A 42 1.38 4.49 19.11
CA VAL A 42 0.83 3.13 19.14
C VAL A 42 0.81 2.50 17.75
N LEU A 43 0.38 3.21 16.72
CA LEU A 43 0.36 2.71 15.34
C LEU A 43 1.77 2.42 14.81
N LEU A 44 2.74 3.29 15.10
CA LEU A 44 4.13 3.07 14.73
C LEU A 44 4.76 1.92 15.51
N ALA A 45 4.46 1.78 16.80
CA ALA A 45 4.90 0.66 17.62
C ALA A 45 4.28 -0.66 17.13
N LEU A 46 3.01 -0.64 16.71
CA LEU A 46 2.34 -1.79 16.10
C LEU A 46 3.02 -2.17 14.78
N GLY A 47 3.32 -1.20 13.91
CA GLY A 47 4.06 -1.44 12.68
C GLY A 47 5.45 -2.04 12.94
N GLY A 48 6.19 -1.48 13.90
CA GLY A 48 7.49 -2.02 14.32
C GLY A 48 7.38 -3.43 14.93
N GLY A 49 6.37 -3.69 15.75
CA GLY A 49 6.10 -5.01 16.32
C GLY A 49 5.77 -6.05 15.26
N LEU A 50 4.92 -5.71 14.28
CA LEU A 50 4.62 -6.57 13.14
C LEU A 50 5.86 -6.81 12.27
N TYR A 51 6.71 -5.80 12.08
CA TYR A 51 7.97 -5.96 11.36
C TYR A 51 8.91 -6.96 12.04
N LEU A 52 9.02 -6.90 13.38
CA LEU A 52 9.88 -7.80 14.14
C LEU A 52 9.33 -9.24 14.23
N THR A 53 8.01 -9.40 14.07
CA THR A 53 7.32 -10.69 14.13
C THR A 53 6.91 -11.21 12.75
N ARG A 54 7.39 -10.58 11.68
CA ARG A 54 7.06 -10.99 10.32
C ARG A 54 7.57 -12.41 10.05
N PRO A 55 6.79 -13.24 9.35
CA PRO A 55 7.22 -14.58 8.97
C PRO A 55 8.38 -14.50 7.96
N ASP A 56 9.21 -15.55 7.96
CA ASP A 56 10.33 -15.66 7.01
C ASP A 56 9.81 -16.04 5.61
N GLU A 57 10.57 -15.66 4.58
CA GLU A 57 10.22 -15.97 3.18
C GLU A 57 10.03 -17.48 2.98
N GLY A 58 8.86 -17.88 2.47
CA GLY A 58 8.53 -19.28 2.16
C GLY A 58 7.83 -20.06 3.28
N GLU A 59 7.49 -19.42 4.41
CA GLU A 59 6.75 -20.09 5.49
C GLU A 59 5.28 -20.37 5.18
N VAL A 60 4.60 -19.51 4.41
CA VAL A 60 3.13 -19.60 4.19
C VAL A 60 2.79 -20.00 2.75
N GLY A 61 3.54 -19.49 1.78
CA GLY A 61 3.35 -19.76 0.36
C GLY A 61 2.06 -19.17 -0.24
N PHE A 62 1.49 -19.87 -1.23
CA PHE A 62 0.26 -19.46 -1.89
C PHE A 62 -0.98 -19.97 -1.16
N VAL A 63 -1.89 -19.07 -0.78
CA VAL A 63 -3.17 -19.40 -0.15
C VAL A 63 -4.30 -18.85 -1.01
N LEU A 64 -5.23 -19.72 -1.44
CA LEU A 64 -6.38 -19.35 -2.28
C LEU A 64 -6.01 -18.61 -3.59
N GLY A 65 -4.83 -18.90 -4.15
CA GLY A 65 -4.33 -18.24 -5.37
C GLY A 65 -3.74 -16.85 -5.14
N VAL A 66 -3.58 -16.43 -3.88
CA VAL A 66 -2.89 -15.20 -3.47
C VAL A 66 -1.52 -15.58 -2.89
N ASP A 67 -0.50 -14.83 -3.27
CA ASP A 67 0.85 -14.92 -2.69
C ASP A 67 0.80 -14.32 -1.27
N ALA A 68 0.57 -15.19 -0.27
CA ALA A 68 0.37 -14.77 1.11
C ALA A 68 1.68 -14.34 1.76
N ASP A 69 2.80 -14.97 1.40
CA ASP A 69 4.14 -14.58 1.86
C ASP A 69 4.42 -13.13 1.52
N SER A 70 4.18 -12.74 0.26
CA SER A 70 4.44 -11.39 -0.22
C SER A 70 3.57 -10.32 0.46
N LEU A 71 2.33 -10.68 0.81
CA LEU A 71 1.45 -9.78 1.56
C LEU A 71 1.87 -9.67 3.03
N LEU A 72 2.22 -10.78 3.68
CA LEU A 72 2.63 -10.78 5.08
C LEU A 72 3.95 -10.05 5.30
N ASP A 73 4.90 -10.15 4.36
CA ASP A 73 6.17 -9.43 4.43
C ASP A 73 5.99 -7.90 4.37
N SER A 74 4.92 -7.42 3.74
CA SER A 74 4.64 -5.98 3.60
C SER A 74 3.57 -5.45 4.57
N LEU A 75 2.78 -6.32 5.21
CA LEU A 75 1.61 -5.94 6.01
C LEU A 75 1.94 -5.02 7.20
N TRP A 76 3.15 -5.14 7.75
CA TRP A 76 3.63 -4.28 8.84
C TRP A 76 3.64 -2.78 8.46
N LEU A 77 3.67 -2.45 7.17
CA LEU A 77 3.60 -1.07 6.68
C LEU A 77 2.20 -0.46 6.84
N ALA A 78 1.14 -1.26 6.91
CA ALA A 78 -0.23 -0.73 6.92
C ALA A 78 -0.52 0.18 8.14
N PRO A 79 -0.16 -0.17 9.39
CA PRO A 79 -0.25 0.75 10.52
C PRO A 79 0.59 2.02 10.36
N VAL A 80 1.75 1.92 9.71
CA VAL A 80 2.63 3.07 9.44
C VAL A 80 1.98 4.02 8.44
N LEU A 81 1.35 3.48 7.38
CA LEU A 81 0.59 4.25 6.40
C LEU A 81 -0.65 4.90 7.03
N ALA A 82 -1.32 4.22 7.96
CA ALA A 82 -2.43 4.78 8.72
C ALA A 82 -1.98 5.95 9.62
N ALA A 83 -0.78 5.89 10.19
CA ALA A 83 -0.25 6.96 11.02
C ALA A 83 0.10 8.24 10.24
N ALA A 84 0.49 8.12 8.96
CA ALA A 84 0.95 9.23 8.14
C ALA A 84 -0.02 10.43 8.08
N PRO A 85 -1.31 10.28 7.75
CA PRO A 85 -2.25 11.40 7.76
C PRO A 85 -2.54 11.95 9.17
N LEU A 86 -2.46 11.11 10.21
CA LEU A 86 -2.68 11.55 11.59
C LEU A 86 -1.54 12.45 12.12
N VAL A 87 -0.32 12.28 11.60
CA VAL A 87 0.80 13.18 11.91
C VAL A 87 0.55 14.58 11.34
N LEU A 88 -0.14 14.68 10.19
CA LEU A 88 -0.48 15.97 9.59
C LEU A 88 -1.59 16.69 10.37
N GLU A 89 -2.49 15.94 11.00
CA GLU A 89 -3.63 16.48 11.76
C GLU A 89 -3.78 15.76 13.12
N LEU A 90 -2.87 16.06 14.06
CA LEU A 90 -2.82 15.42 15.39
C LEU A 90 -4.01 15.74 16.31
N GLY A 91 -4.91 16.63 15.89
CA GLY A 91 -6.13 17.00 16.61
C GLY A 91 -7.42 16.56 15.91
N ALA A 92 -7.33 15.75 14.85
CA ALA A 92 -8.49 15.32 14.09
C ALA A 92 -9.54 14.62 14.97
N THR A 93 -10.81 15.01 14.80
CA THR A 93 -11.94 14.37 15.48
C THR A 93 -12.13 12.93 14.99
N PRO A 94 -12.89 12.08 15.70
CA PRO A 94 -13.16 10.71 15.24
C PRO A 94 -13.77 10.66 13.83
N GLU A 95 -14.65 11.62 13.49
CA GLU A 95 -15.24 11.74 12.14
C GLU A 95 -14.20 12.08 11.08
N GLU A 96 -13.23 12.94 11.41
CA GLU A 96 -12.12 13.28 10.54
C GLU A 96 -11.15 12.11 10.38
N VAL A 97 -10.86 11.35 11.44
CA VAL A 97 -10.11 10.09 11.36
C VAL A 97 -10.79 9.09 10.44
N GLN A 98 -12.12 8.96 10.54
CA GLN A 98 -12.91 8.13 9.64
C GLN A 98 -12.83 8.62 8.18
N ALA A 99 -12.90 9.94 7.97
CA ALA A 99 -12.76 10.54 6.64
C ALA A 99 -11.36 10.30 6.03
N LEU A 100 -10.29 10.40 6.83
CA LEU A 100 -8.92 10.06 6.42
C LEU A 100 -8.82 8.58 6.02
N GLY A 101 -9.46 7.68 6.78
CA GLY A 101 -9.61 6.28 6.39
C GLY A 101 -10.32 6.12 5.03
N GLY A 102 -11.41 6.85 4.81
CA GLY A 102 -12.10 6.89 3.51
C GLY A 102 -11.21 7.38 2.37
N LEU A 103 -10.40 8.42 2.59
CA LEU A 103 -9.45 8.94 1.60
C LEU A 103 -8.35 7.94 1.26
N LEU A 104 -7.79 7.23 2.26
CA LEU A 104 -6.83 6.14 2.01
C LEU A 104 -7.46 5.01 1.20
N GLY A 105 -8.71 4.63 1.52
CA GLY A 105 -9.44 3.62 0.77
C GLY A 105 -9.68 4.04 -0.68
N LEU A 106 -10.08 5.29 -0.90
CA LEU A 106 -10.21 5.87 -2.23
C LEU A 106 -8.89 5.87 -3.00
N ALA A 107 -7.78 6.27 -2.36
CA ALA A 107 -6.46 6.22 -2.96
C ALA A 107 -6.06 4.79 -3.36
N GLY A 108 -6.38 3.79 -2.53
CA GLY A 108 -6.18 2.38 -2.84
C GLY A 108 -6.97 1.90 -4.06
N MET A 109 -8.24 2.32 -4.16
CA MET A 109 -9.10 2.03 -5.32
C MET A 109 -8.62 2.74 -6.58
N LEU A 110 -8.21 4.01 -6.48
CA LEU A 110 -7.63 4.75 -7.61
C LEU A 110 -6.36 4.08 -8.12
N ASN A 111 -5.45 3.68 -7.22
CA ASN A 111 -4.25 2.94 -7.59
C ASN A 111 -4.58 1.62 -8.31
N TYR A 112 -5.60 0.90 -7.83
CA TYR A 112 -6.08 -0.32 -8.49
C TYR A 112 -6.59 -0.04 -9.91
N PHE A 113 -7.40 1.00 -10.09
CA PHE A 113 -7.94 1.36 -11.40
C PHE A 113 -6.91 1.97 -12.35
N LEU A 114 -5.83 2.57 -11.84
CA LEU A 114 -4.73 3.10 -12.66
C LEU A 114 -3.76 2.02 -13.13
N ARG A 115 -3.89 0.79 -12.64
CA ARG A 115 -3.03 -0.34 -13.01
C ARG A 115 -2.91 -0.57 -14.52
N PRO A 116 -3.99 -0.55 -15.33
CA PRO A 116 -3.89 -0.63 -16.78
C PRO A 116 -3.09 0.53 -17.38
N VAL A 117 -3.22 1.73 -16.81
CA VAL A 117 -2.51 2.95 -17.26
C VAL A 117 -1.01 2.82 -16.99
N TYR A 118 -0.60 2.30 -15.83
CA TYR A 118 0.82 2.07 -15.52
C TYR A 118 1.47 1.10 -16.51
N LEU A 119 0.76 0.06 -16.90
CA LEU A 119 1.23 -0.92 -17.87
C LEU A 119 1.31 -0.36 -19.29
N LEU A 120 0.32 0.43 -19.70
CA LEU A 120 0.34 1.14 -20.98
C LEU A 120 1.50 2.13 -21.05
N ALA A 121 1.70 2.94 -20.01
CA ALA A 121 2.80 3.89 -19.91
C ALA A 121 4.16 3.19 -19.98
N TYR A 122 4.32 2.08 -19.24
CA TYR A 122 5.52 1.26 -19.30
C TYR A 122 5.76 0.70 -20.71
N GLY A 123 4.72 0.19 -21.36
CA GLY A 123 4.79 -0.29 -22.74
C GLY A 123 5.25 0.79 -23.73
N LEU A 124 4.74 2.02 -23.57
CA LEU A 124 5.10 3.17 -24.40
C LEU A 124 6.55 3.62 -24.18
N VAL A 125 6.99 3.74 -22.93
CA VAL A 125 8.38 4.10 -22.62
C VAL A 125 9.34 3.05 -23.19
N ARG A 126 8.98 1.76 -23.09
CA ARG A 126 9.78 0.67 -23.63
C ARG A 126 9.84 0.68 -25.15
N SER A 127 8.75 1.01 -25.85
CA SER A 127 8.75 1.08 -27.32
C SER A 127 9.61 2.24 -27.84
N VAL A 128 9.54 3.40 -27.19
CA VAL A 128 10.36 4.58 -27.53
C VAL A 128 11.84 4.34 -27.19
N GLY A 129 12.16 3.75 -26.04
CA GLY A 129 13.53 3.42 -25.64
C GLY A 129 14.16 2.30 -26.46
N GLY A 130 13.35 1.36 -26.97
CA GLY A 130 13.79 0.25 -27.83
C GLY A 130 14.03 0.65 -29.28
N GLY A 131 13.26 1.61 -29.82
CA GLY A 131 13.40 2.10 -31.19
C GLY A 131 14.74 2.79 -31.47
N ASN A 132 15.37 3.37 -30.44
CA ASN A 132 16.61 4.13 -30.61
C ASN A 132 17.89 3.26 -30.74
N LYS A 133 17.81 1.95 -30.48
CA LYS A 133 18.96 1.02 -30.65
C LYS A 133 19.04 0.35 -32.02
N GLN A 134 17.97 0.38 -32.82
CA GLN A 134 17.93 -0.32 -34.12
C GLN A 134 18.40 0.54 -35.30
N VAL A 135 18.51 1.87 -35.14
CA VAL A 135 18.81 2.79 -36.26
C VAL A 135 20.32 3.03 -36.46
N ASN A 136 21.19 2.68 -35.50
CA ASN A 136 22.62 3.00 -35.56
C ASN A 136 23.52 1.78 -35.88
N GLY A 137 22.94 0.73 -36.46
CA GLY A 137 23.60 -0.56 -36.68
C GLY A 137 23.71 -1.00 -38.13
N ARG A 138 23.66 -0.08 -39.11
CA ARG A 138 24.00 -0.34 -40.51
C ARG A 138 24.56 0.90 -41.18
#